data_AF-A0A2E9GGZ0-F1
#
_entry.id   AF-A0A2E9GGZ0-F1
#
_cell.length_a   1.000
_cell.length_b   1.000
_cell.length_c   1.000
_cell.angle_alpha   90.00
_cell.angle_beta   90.00
_cell.angle_gamma   90.00
#
_symmetry.space_group_name_H-M   'P 1'
#
loop_
_entity.id
_entity.type
_entity.pdbx_description
1 polymer ?
#
loop_
_entity_poly.entity_id
_entity_poly.type
_entity_poly.pdbx_seq_one_letter_code
_entity_poly.pdbx_strand_id
1 'polypeptide(L)'
;MKIKKIIYLLIIIFVFNYKSALSHQEIIPLTKSIKEYNLKSPIGKLNYLAYFSLRCGSLFSSINDVIPNNNYLNAALNLQEGAVITAIMIEKVNQKEIKERVDNKIQSYKSVYSKIIQENFYKNGEYINGASLIESDEKSCKNFVPRAYRFLKNNRFNIRK
;
A
#
# COMPACT_ATOMS: atom_id res chain seq x y z
N MET A 1 10.92 -13.32 46.86
CA MET A 1 9.89 -12.52 46.15
C MET A 1 10.43 -11.41 45.23
N LYS A 2 11.76 -11.31 44.98
CA LYS A 2 12.36 -10.25 44.13
C LYS A 2 12.63 -10.69 42.67
N ILE A 3 13.03 -11.95 42.47
CA ILE A 3 13.40 -12.48 41.13
C ILE A 3 12.18 -12.57 40.19
N LYS A 4 11.01 -13.00 40.68
CA LYS A 4 9.78 -13.06 39.87
C LYS A 4 9.34 -11.67 39.36
N LYS A 5 9.55 -10.60 40.13
CA LYS A 5 9.26 -9.21 39.71
C LYS A 5 10.24 -8.74 38.62
N ILE A 6 11.52 -9.09 38.74
CA ILE A 6 12.55 -8.73 37.73
C ILE A 6 12.27 -9.44 36.40
N ILE A 7 11.89 -10.72 36.44
CA ILE A 7 11.51 -11.48 35.23
C ILE A 7 10.25 -10.85 34.58
N TYR A 8 9.25 -10.47 35.37
CA TYR A 8 8.05 -9.82 34.85
C TYR A 8 8.36 -8.46 34.22
N LEU A 9 9.27 -7.68 34.83
CA LEU A 9 9.71 -6.39 34.30
C LEU A 9 10.47 -6.54 32.98
N LEU A 10 11.36 -7.54 32.89
CA LEU A 10 12.10 -7.86 31.67
C LEU A 10 11.18 -8.32 30.54
N ILE A 11 10.17 -9.14 30.83
CA ILE A 11 9.16 -9.55 29.84
C ILE A 11 8.36 -8.34 29.35
N ILE A 12 7.99 -7.40 30.23
CA ILE A 12 7.30 -6.16 29.84
C ILE A 12 8.19 -5.30 28.93
N ILE A 13 9.46 -5.10 29.29
CA ILE A 13 10.42 -4.34 28.47
C ILE A 13 10.63 -5.02 27.10
N PHE A 14 10.67 -6.36 27.05
CA PHE A 14 10.79 -7.10 25.79
C PHE A 14 9.54 -6.98 24.91
N VAL A 15 8.34 -7.05 25.50
CA VAL A 15 7.06 -6.90 24.77
C VAL A 15 6.84 -5.45 24.29
N PHE A 16 7.24 -4.45 25.08
CA PHE A 16 7.18 -3.05 24.66
C PHE A 16 8.21 -2.73 23.56
N ASN A 17 9.41 -3.32 23.60
CA ASN A 17 10.39 -3.19 22.51
C ASN A 17 9.99 -3.93 21.23
N TYR A 18 9.20 -5.02 21.33
CA TYR A 18 8.69 -5.69 20.14
C TYR A 18 7.68 -4.81 19.38
N LYS A 19 6.89 -4.00 20.10
CA LYS A 19 6.01 -3.00 19.47
C LYS A 19 6.80 -1.84 18.83
N SER A 20 7.97 -1.47 19.35
CA SER A 20 8.86 -0.49 18.68
C SER A 20 9.69 -1.11 17.55
N ALA A 21 9.73 -2.43 17.44
CA ALA A 21 10.32 -3.18 16.33
C ALA A 21 9.32 -3.47 15.20
N LEU A 22 8.18 -2.75 15.15
CA LEU A 22 7.57 -2.37 13.88
C LEU A 22 8.61 -1.51 13.15
N SER A 23 9.57 -2.19 12.51
CA SER A 23 10.52 -1.54 11.63
C SER A 23 9.70 -0.62 10.74
N HIS A 24 10.11 0.64 10.67
CA HIS A 24 9.62 1.50 9.61
C HIS A 24 10.00 0.75 8.34
N GLN A 25 9.04 0.08 7.71
CA GLN A 25 9.22 -0.37 6.34
C GLN A 25 9.40 0.92 5.58
N GLU A 26 10.66 1.31 5.36
CA GLU A 26 11.01 2.42 4.50
C GLU A 26 10.50 2.03 3.12
N ILE A 27 9.34 2.59 2.77
CA ILE A 27 8.77 2.35 1.46
C ILE A 27 9.58 3.17 0.46
N ILE A 28 10.17 2.47 -0.50
CA ILE A 28 10.90 3.10 -1.59
C ILE A 28 9.86 3.77 -2.52
N PRO A 29 10.16 4.96 -3.08
CA PRO A 29 9.31 5.61 -4.07
C PRO A 29 9.00 4.72 -5.27
N LEU A 30 7.76 4.75 -5.76
CA LEU A 30 7.30 3.97 -6.91
C LEU A 30 8.10 4.28 -8.19
N THR A 31 8.59 5.51 -8.33
CA THR A 31 9.48 5.93 -9.42
C THR A 31 10.79 5.14 -9.46
N LYS A 32 11.27 4.65 -8.32
CA LYS A 32 12.43 3.76 -8.24
C LYS A 32 12.02 2.31 -8.44
N SER A 33 10.95 1.87 -7.78
CA SER A 33 10.47 0.47 -7.86
C SER A 33 10.09 0.03 -9.28
N ILE A 34 9.66 0.93 -10.17
CA ILE A 34 9.33 0.56 -11.57
C ILE A 34 10.49 -0.12 -12.30
N LYS A 35 11.74 0.23 -11.97
CA LYS A 35 12.95 -0.29 -12.60
C LYS A 35 13.20 -1.76 -12.28
N GLU A 36 12.57 -2.29 -11.24
CA GLU A 36 12.72 -3.67 -10.79
C GLU A 36 11.88 -4.65 -11.64
N TYR A 37 10.94 -4.15 -12.44
CA TYR A 37 10.02 -4.99 -13.21
C TYR A 37 10.44 -5.13 -14.67
N ASN A 38 10.52 -6.37 -15.15
CA ASN A 38 10.68 -6.65 -16.58
C ASN A 38 9.35 -6.42 -17.34
N LEU A 39 9.13 -5.19 -17.78
CA LEU A 39 7.91 -4.81 -18.51
C LEU A 39 7.82 -5.40 -19.93
N LYS A 40 8.83 -6.15 -20.40
CA LYS A 40 8.77 -6.87 -21.68
C LYS A 40 8.07 -8.23 -21.54
N SER A 41 8.16 -8.88 -20.38
CA SER A 41 7.55 -10.20 -20.16
C SER A 41 6.10 -10.09 -19.65
N PRO A 42 5.19 -11.02 -20.04
CA PRO A 42 3.82 -11.04 -19.52
C PRO A 42 3.77 -11.10 -17.98
N ILE A 43 4.59 -11.95 -17.37
CA ILE A 43 4.65 -12.11 -15.92
C ILE A 43 5.20 -10.84 -15.23
N GLY A 44 6.20 -10.18 -15.80
CA GLY A 44 6.75 -8.95 -15.26
C GLY A 44 5.74 -7.81 -15.32
N LYS A 45 4.92 -7.74 -16.39
CA LYS A 45 3.78 -6.82 -16.46
C LYS A 45 2.72 -7.09 -15.39
N LEU A 46 2.40 -8.37 -15.13
CA LEU A 46 1.45 -8.75 -14.08
C LEU A 46 1.97 -8.40 -12.69
N ASN A 47 3.24 -8.70 -12.39
CA ASN A 47 3.88 -8.33 -11.12
C ASN A 47 3.89 -6.81 -10.92
N TYR A 48 4.22 -6.05 -11.97
CA TYR A 48 4.14 -4.60 -11.96
C TYR A 48 2.72 -4.10 -11.65
N LEU A 49 1.71 -4.65 -12.33
CA LEU A 49 0.31 -4.29 -12.09
C LEU A 49 -0.13 -4.62 -10.66
N ALA A 50 0.23 -5.80 -10.14
CA ALA A 50 -0.11 -6.20 -8.78
C ALA A 50 0.48 -5.24 -7.75
N TYR A 51 1.78 -4.97 -7.84
CA TYR A 51 2.48 -4.11 -6.90
C TYR A 51 2.03 -2.65 -6.96
N PHE A 52 1.91 -2.09 -8.17
CA PHE A 52 1.50 -0.70 -8.33
C PHE A 52 0.03 -0.51 -7.93
N SER A 53 -0.86 -1.45 -8.25
CA SER A 53 -2.27 -1.34 -7.83
C SER A 53 -2.40 -1.43 -6.31
N LEU A 54 -1.63 -2.30 -5.68
CA LEU A 54 -1.55 -2.42 -4.22
C LEU A 54 -1.10 -1.10 -3.56
N ARG A 55 0.06 -0.57 -3.98
CA ARG A 55 0.64 0.67 -3.43
C ARG A 55 -0.26 1.88 -3.69
N CYS A 56 -0.71 2.06 -4.92
CA CYS A 56 -1.54 3.20 -5.30
C CYS A 56 -2.94 3.16 -4.68
N GLY A 57 -3.55 1.97 -4.60
CA GLY A 57 -4.83 1.79 -3.93
C GLY A 57 -4.76 2.12 -2.43
N SER A 58 -3.63 1.77 -1.79
CA SER A 58 -3.38 2.09 -0.38
C SER A 58 -3.11 3.59 -0.17
N LEU A 59 -2.32 4.21 -1.06
CA LEU A 59 -2.02 5.64 -1.01
C LEU A 59 -3.30 6.48 -1.17
N PHE A 60 -4.11 6.22 -2.20
CA PHE A 60 -5.33 6.98 -2.43
C PHE A 60 -6.35 6.78 -1.31
N SER A 61 -6.44 5.58 -0.71
CA SER A 61 -7.26 5.41 0.50
C SER A 61 -6.74 6.26 1.66
N SER A 62 -5.42 6.35 1.85
CA SER A 62 -4.83 7.15 2.93
C SER A 62 -5.04 8.65 2.71
N ILE A 63 -4.92 9.12 1.47
CA ILE A 63 -5.23 10.51 1.11
C ILE A 63 -6.72 10.80 1.32
N ASN A 64 -7.61 9.90 0.87
CA ASN A 64 -9.05 10.10 1.00
C ASN A 64 -9.53 10.16 2.47
N ASP A 65 -8.84 9.51 3.40
CA ASP A 65 -9.18 9.57 4.82
C ASP A 65 -8.98 10.97 5.41
N VAL A 66 -8.08 11.80 4.85
CA VAL A 66 -7.77 13.16 5.32
C VAL A 66 -8.26 14.26 4.39
N ILE A 67 -8.34 13.98 3.09
CA ILE A 67 -8.88 14.87 2.05
C ILE A 67 -9.93 14.07 1.26
N PRO A 68 -11.16 13.95 1.77
CA PRO A 68 -12.21 13.16 1.14
C PRO A 68 -12.49 13.61 -0.30
N ASN A 69 -12.40 12.68 -1.24
CA ASN A 69 -12.64 12.91 -2.65
C ASN A 69 -13.07 11.62 -3.34
N ASN A 70 -14.25 11.62 -3.96
CA ASN A 70 -14.79 10.44 -4.64
C ASN A 70 -13.86 9.87 -5.72
N ASN A 71 -13.05 10.72 -6.38
CA ASN A 71 -12.07 10.24 -7.35
C ASN A 71 -10.95 9.42 -6.69
N TYR A 72 -10.46 9.84 -5.51
CA TYR A 72 -9.48 9.05 -4.75
C TYR A 72 -10.10 7.78 -4.21
N LEU A 73 -11.31 7.85 -3.66
CA LEU A 73 -12.01 6.67 -3.16
C LEU A 73 -12.24 5.64 -4.28
N ASN A 74 -12.77 6.05 -5.43
CA ASN A 74 -13.03 5.15 -6.54
C ASN A 74 -11.74 4.59 -7.13
N ALA A 75 -10.69 5.41 -7.26
CA ALA A 75 -9.37 4.93 -7.64
C ALA A 75 -8.83 3.91 -6.64
N ALA A 76 -8.94 4.18 -5.34
CA ALA A 76 -8.48 3.28 -4.29
C ALA A 76 -9.15 1.91 -4.40
N LEU A 77 -10.48 1.88 -4.47
CA LEU A 77 -11.26 0.63 -4.54
C LEU A 77 -10.94 -0.17 -5.81
N ASN A 78 -10.92 0.47 -6.97
CA ASN A 78 -10.61 -0.20 -8.24
C ASN A 78 -9.18 -0.77 -8.26
N LEU A 79 -8.21 -0.04 -7.72
CA LEU A 79 -6.81 -0.48 -7.68
C LEU A 79 -6.60 -1.60 -6.66
N GLN A 80 -7.24 -1.54 -5.49
CA GLN A 80 -7.20 -2.63 -4.52
C GLN A 80 -7.78 -3.92 -5.10
N GLU A 81 -8.92 -3.83 -5.78
CA GLU A 81 -9.51 -4.97 -6.50
C GLU A 81 -8.57 -5.48 -7.59
N GLY A 82 -7.94 -4.57 -8.34
CA GLY A 82 -6.92 -4.93 -9.33
C GLY A 82 -5.70 -5.62 -8.74
N ALA A 83 -5.27 -5.29 -7.52
CA ALA A 83 -4.18 -5.98 -6.84
C ALA A 83 -4.54 -7.43 -6.50
N VAL A 84 -5.76 -7.68 -6.03
CA VAL A 84 -6.26 -9.03 -5.73
C VAL A 84 -6.32 -9.88 -7.00
N ILE A 85 -6.94 -9.35 -8.05
CA ILE A 85 -7.13 -10.06 -9.32
C ILE A 85 -5.79 -10.43 -9.95
N THR A 86 -4.87 -9.48 -10.00
CA THR A 86 -3.55 -9.72 -10.60
C THR A 86 -2.76 -10.75 -9.80
N ALA A 87 -2.83 -10.72 -8.47
CA ALA A 87 -2.23 -11.75 -7.62
C ALA A 87 -2.85 -13.15 -7.87
N ILE A 88 -4.17 -13.25 -8.03
CA ILE A 88 -4.84 -14.51 -8.39
C ILE A 88 -4.34 -15.05 -9.74
N MET A 89 -4.19 -14.18 -10.74
CA MET A 89 -3.68 -14.56 -12.07
C MET A 89 -2.23 -15.06 -12.03
N ILE A 90 -1.40 -14.50 -11.15
CA ILE A 90 0.01 -14.88 -10.99
C ILE A 90 0.13 -16.22 -10.26
N GLU A 91 -0.49 -16.35 -9.09
CA GLU A 91 -0.15 -17.40 -8.14
C GLU A 91 -0.98 -18.67 -8.32
N LYS A 92 -2.19 -18.57 -8.89
CA LYS A 92 -3.07 -19.73 -9.22
C LYS A 92 -3.30 -20.72 -8.04
N VAL A 93 -3.06 -20.29 -6.80
CA VAL A 93 -3.38 -21.03 -5.57
C VAL A 93 -4.77 -20.61 -5.05
N ASN A 94 -5.10 -21.01 -3.82
CA ASN A 94 -6.39 -20.71 -3.20
C ASN A 94 -6.68 -19.20 -3.22
N GLN A 95 -7.75 -18.81 -3.93
CA GLN A 95 -8.11 -17.40 -4.12
C GLN A 95 -8.44 -16.69 -2.79
N LYS A 96 -9.00 -17.41 -1.81
CA LYS A 96 -9.33 -16.87 -0.50
C LYS A 96 -8.07 -16.44 0.25
N GLU A 97 -7.07 -17.30 0.27
CA GLU A 97 -5.77 -17.03 0.92
C GLU A 97 -5.03 -15.87 0.23
N ILE A 98 -5.08 -15.82 -1.10
CA ILE A 98 -4.51 -14.71 -1.87
C ILE A 98 -5.18 -13.40 -1.47
N LYS A 99 -6.52 -13.39 -1.44
CA LYS A 99 -7.29 -12.19 -1.09
C LYS A 99 -6.94 -11.70 0.33
N GLU A 100 -7.00 -12.58 1.33
CA GLU A 100 -6.67 -12.23 2.72
C GLU A 100 -5.25 -11.66 2.85
N ARG A 101 -4.27 -12.25 2.18
CA ARG A 101 -2.89 -11.76 2.17
C ARG A 101 -2.74 -10.41 1.46
N VAL A 102 -3.44 -10.20 0.34
CA VAL A 102 -3.43 -8.90 -0.37
C VAL A 102 -4.11 -7.82 0.48
N ASP A 103 -5.25 -8.13 1.11
CA ASP A 103 -5.97 -7.21 2.00
C ASP A 103 -5.08 -6.81 3.20
N ASN A 104 -4.36 -7.76 3.80
CA ASN A 104 -3.39 -7.46 4.86
C ASN A 104 -2.26 -6.53 4.37
N LYS A 105 -1.76 -6.73 3.15
CA LYS A 105 -0.75 -5.81 2.56
C LYS A 105 -1.32 -4.43 2.28
N ILE A 106 -2.59 -4.34 1.84
CA ILE A 106 -3.28 -3.05 1.64
C ILE A 106 -3.31 -2.28 2.96
N GLN A 107 -3.73 -2.94 4.06
CA GLN A 107 -3.78 -2.30 5.37
C GLN A 107 -2.38 -1.87 5.86
N SER A 108 -1.37 -2.71 5.65
CA SER A 108 0.02 -2.39 5.98
C SER A 108 0.51 -1.13 5.26
N TYR A 109 0.34 -1.06 3.93
CA TYR A 109 0.76 0.12 3.17
C TYR A 109 -0.07 1.35 3.49
N LYS A 110 -1.39 1.18 3.70
CA LYS A 110 -2.27 2.28 4.13
C LYS A 110 -1.78 2.89 5.45
N SER A 111 -1.41 2.06 6.42
CA SER A 111 -0.87 2.52 7.70
C SER A 111 0.43 3.32 7.52
N VAL A 112 1.34 2.86 6.65
CA VAL A 112 2.60 3.57 6.38
C VAL A 112 2.35 4.93 5.74
N TYR A 113 1.53 4.98 4.68
CA TYR A 113 1.21 6.24 4.01
C TYR A 113 0.46 7.21 4.93
N SER A 114 -0.50 6.73 5.71
CA SER A 114 -1.25 7.55 6.66
C SER A 114 -0.33 8.18 7.71
N LYS A 115 0.66 7.42 8.21
CA LYS A 115 1.66 7.93 9.13
C LYS A 115 2.48 9.07 8.51
N ILE A 116 2.99 8.88 7.29
CA ILE A 116 3.79 9.91 6.59
C ILE A 116 2.97 11.18 6.35
N ILE A 117 1.70 11.03 5.93
CA ILE A 117 0.76 12.14 5.70
C ILE A 117 0.52 12.92 7.00
N GLN A 118 0.28 12.22 8.12
CA GLN A 118 0.06 12.85 9.41
C GLN A 118 1.32 13.58 9.91
N GLU A 119 2.48 12.93 9.80
CA GLU A 119 3.76 13.56 10.18
C GLU A 119 4.06 14.81 9.35
N ASN A 120 3.71 14.81 8.06
CA ASN A 120 3.86 15.97 7.21
C ASN A 120 2.92 17.10 7.63
N PHE A 121 1.66 16.79 7.95
CA PHE A 121 0.72 17.78 8.45
C PHE A 121 1.21 18.43 9.75
N TYR A 122 1.72 17.65 10.70
CA TYR A 122 2.26 18.19 11.94
C TYR A 122 3.49 19.08 11.75
N LYS A 123 4.33 18.78 10.75
CA LYS A 123 5.56 19.54 10.49
C LYS A 123 5.33 20.77 9.62
N ASN A 124 4.49 20.66 8.61
CA ASN A 124 4.39 21.60 7.50
C ASN A 124 2.98 22.21 7.34
N GLY A 125 1.98 21.76 8.10
CA GLY A 125 0.59 22.21 7.99
C GLY A 125 -0.16 21.67 6.76
N GLU A 126 0.48 20.83 5.95
CA GLU A 126 -0.03 20.31 4.67
C GLU A 126 -0.03 18.78 4.70
N TYR A 127 -1.03 18.13 4.08
CA TYR A 127 -1.10 16.66 4.07
C TYR A 127 -0.22 16.00 2.99
N ILE A 128 -0.07 16.67 1.84
CA ILE A 128 0.63 16.14 0.67
C ILE A 128 1.90 16.94 0.40
N ASN A 129 1.76 18.26 0.24
CA ASN A 129 2.88 19.14 -0.11
C ASN A 129 3.92 19.15 1.02
N GLY A 130 5.19 18.96 0.67
CA GLY A 130 6.29 18.81 1.62
C GLY A 130 6.64 17.36 1.96
N ALA A 131 5.77 16.40 1.60
CA ALA A 131 6.05 14.97 1.75
C ALA A 131 6.53 14.38 0.42
N SER A 132 7.83 14.47 0.16
CA SER A 132 8.46 14.07 -1.13
C SER A 132 8.05 12.68 -1.64
N LEU A 133 7.95 11.71 -0.74
CA LEU A 133 7.48 10.35 -1.05
C LEU A 133 6.01 10.32 -1.48
N ILE A 134 5.14 11.04 -0.77
CA ILE A 134 3.70 11.11 -1.08
C ILE A 134 3.50 11.81 -2.41
N GLU A 135 4.15 12.95 -2.64
CA GLU A 135 4.07 13.69 -3.91
C GLU A 135 4.53 12.84 -5.10
N SER A 136 5.70 12.20 -4.97
CA SER A 136 6.27 11.32 -6.01
C SER A 136 5.36 10.12 -6.32
N ASP A 137 4.87 9.45 -5.29
CA ASP A 137 4.03 8.28 -5.45
C ASP A 137 2.65 8.67 -5.98
N GLU A 138 2.06 9.78 -5.52
CA GLU A 138 0.78 10.26 -5.99
C GLU A 138 0.83 10.58 -7.49
N LYS A 139 1.88 11.27 -7.94
CA LYS A 139 2.11 11.52 -9.37
C LYS A 139 2.25 10.21 -10.17
N SER A 140 2.99 9.24 -9.63
CA SER A 140 3.15 7.92 -10.26
C SER A 140 1.82 7.18 -10.36
N CYS A 141 1.01 7.26 -9.30
CA CYS A 141 -0.29 6.60 -9.21
C CYS A 141 -1.32 7.23 -10.14
N LYS A 142 -1.38 8.57 -10.22
CA LYS A 142 -2.23 9.28 -11.18
C LYS A 142 -1.93 8.85 -12.62
N ASN A 143 -0.64 8.70 -12.97
CA ASN A 143 -0.21 8.21 -14.29
C ASN A 143 -0.51 6.72 -14.50
N PHE A 144 -0.54 5.92 -13.43
CA PHE A 144 -0.80 4.49 -13.48
C PHE A 144 -2.28 4.14 -13.63
N VAL A 145 -3.20 4.93 -13.05
CA VAL A 145 -4.65 4.67 -13.05
C VAL A 145 -5.22 4.31 -14.44
N PRO A 146 -4.96 5.08 -15.52
CA PRO A 146 -5.50 4.75 -16.84
C PRO A 146 -5.04 3.37 -17.35
N ARG A 147 -3.79 2.98 -17.04
CA ARG A 147 -3.21 1.69 -17.42
C ARG A 147 -3.86 0.56 -16.64
N ALA A 148 -4.03 0.71 -15.32
CA ALA A 148 -4.69 -0.28 -14.47
C ALA A 148 -6.14 -0.49 -14.90
N TYR A 149 -6.87 0.60 -15.17
CA TYR A 149 -8.28 0.51 -15.58
C TYR A 149 -8.44 -0.17 -16.93
N ARG A 150 -7.54 0.10 -17.89
CA ARG A 150 -7.54 -0.61 -19.18
C ARG A 150 -7.32 -2.11 -18.96
N PHE A 151 -6.38 -2.49 -18.11
CA PHE A 151 -6.13 -3.89 -17.78
C PHE A 151 -7.37 -4.56 -17.17
N LEU A 152 -8.00 -3.93 -16.18
CA LEU A 152 -9.19 -4.46 -15.51
C LEU A 152 -10.36 -4.62 -16.50
N LYS A 153 -10.63 -3.60 -17.32
CA LYS A 153 -11.68 -3.67 -18.36
C LYS A 153 -11.42 -4.79 -19.36
N ASN A 154 -10.17 -4.97 -19.80
CA ASN A 154 -9.80 -6.04 -20.73
C ASN A 154 -10.01 -7.44 -20.12
N ASN A 155 -10.02 -7.55 -18.79
CA ASN A 155 -10.29 -8.79 -18.06
C ASN A 155 -11.73 -8.84 -17.52
N ARG A 156 -12.66 -8.07 -18.12
CA ARG A 156 -14.11 -8.05 -17.82
C ARG A 156 -14.48 -7.58 -16.41
N PHE A 157 -13.61 -6.81 -15.75
CA PHE A 157 -13.95 -6.20 -14.46
C PHE A 157 -14.69 -4.88 -14.65
N ASN A 158 -15.71 -4.67 -13.81
CA ASN A 158 -16.47 -3.44 -13.80
C ASN A 158 -15.75 -2.38 -12.95
N ILE A 159 -15.48 -1.21 -13.54
CA ILE A 159 -14.79 -0.11 -12.87
C ILE A 159 -15.82 0.73 -12.13
N ARG A 160 -15.62 0.92 -10.83
CA ARG A 160 -16.42 1.84 -10.00
C ARG A 160 -16.18 3.27 -10.48
N LYS A 161 -17.26 4.06 -10.64
CA LYS A 161 -17.25 5.42 -11.18
C LYS A 161 -17.55 6.44 -10.10
#